data_AF-A0A512MGU1-F1
#
_entry.id   AF-A0A512MGU1-F1
#
_cell.length_a   1.000
_cell.length_b   1.000
_cell.length_c   1.000
_cell.angle_alpha   90.00
_cell.angle_beta   90.00
_cell.angle_gamma   90.00
#
_symmetry.space_group_name_H-M   'P 1'
#
loop_
_entity.id
_entity.type
_entity.pdbx_description
1 polymer ?
#
loop_
_entity_poly.entity_id
_entity_poly.type
_entity_poly.pdbx_seq_one_letter_code
_entity_poly.pdbx_strand_id
1 'polypeptide(L)'
;MPAMTLIAPPAWARPLERYVDGFGEENLAEVMAQRAAILAAVQQAVQRYIDNPQLTADTAAEWFPARERLTGEYYIGEESYWQIQDTKFHRQSCPAGHHFSYMARCLEYVWHENQTGQDYLGLEVHFAWDPLSKTFLHEGDVDSSSI
;
A
#
# COMPACT_ATOMS: atom_id res chain seq x y z
N MET A 1 -15.99 0.02 -13.42
CA MET A 1 -14.53 -0.15 -13.50
C MET A 1 -14.18 -1.57 -13.11
N PRO A 2 -13.14 -2.21 -13.67
CA PRO A 2 -12.69 -3.51 -13.17
C PRO A 2 -12.11 -3.34 -11.76
N ALA A 3 -12.22 -4.40 -10.95
CA ALA A 3 -11.63 -4.42 -9.62
C ALA A 3 -10.10 -4.40 -9.71
N MET A 4 -9.47 -3.68 -8.79
CA MET A 4 -8.02 -3.63 -8.64
C MET A 4 -7.49 -5.04 -8.34
N THR A 5 -6.52 -5.47 -9.14
CA THR A 5 -5.97 -6.83 -9.12
C THR A 5 -4.49 -6.77 -8.78
N LEU A 6 -4.08 -7.55 -7.77
CA LEU A 6 -2.69 -7.72 -7.40
C LEU A 6 -1.98 -8.60 -8.45
N ILE A 7 -0.89 -8.09 -9.01
CA ILE A 7 -0.01 -8.81 -9.92
C ILE A 7 1.40 -8.96 -9.33
N ALA A 8 2.22 -9.83 -9.94
CA ALA A 8 3.64 -9.86 -9.65
C ALA A 8 4.30 -8.54 -10.10
N PRO A 9 5.35 -8.07 -9.40
CA PRO A 9 6.09 -6.89 -9.84
C PRO A 9 6.54 -7.03 -11.31
N PRO A 10 6.25 -6.04 -12.17
CA PRO A 10 6.71 -6.05 -13.55
C PRO A 10 8.24 -6.11 -13.66
N ALA A 11 8.76 -6.63 -14.77
CA ALA A 11 10.22 -6.79 -14.95
C ALA A 11 11.01 -5.47 -14.95
N TRP A 12 10.35 -4.35 -15.27
CA TRP A 12 10.93 -3.01 -15.22
C TRP A 12 10.87 -2.38 -13.82
N ALA A 13 10.06 -2.94 -12.91
CA ALA A 13 9.92 -2.42 -11.56
C ALA A 13 11.20 -2.67 -10.76
N ARG A 14 11.45 -1.80 -9.77
CA ARG A 14 12.50 -2.05 -8.80
C ARG A 14 12.19 -3.33 -8.02
N PRO A 15 13.20 -4.08 -7.54
CA PRO A 15 12.98 -5.18 -6.62
C PRO A 15 12.17 -4.71 -5.40
N LEU A 16 11.34 -5.60 -4.87
CA LEU A 16 10.60 -5.35 -3.62
C LEU A 16 11.57 -4.91 -2.52
N GLU A 17 11.38 -3.70 -2.01
CA GLU A 17 12.15 -3.19 -0.88
C GLU A 17 11.47 -3.61 0.43
N ARG A 18 12.26 -4.05 1.41
CA ARG A 18 11.77 -4.42 2.73
C ARG A 18 12.58 -3.72 3.81
N TYR A 19 11.91 -2.92 4.62
CA TYR A 19 12.49 -2.20 5.74
C TYR A 19 11.98 -2.80 7.05
N VAL A 20 12.90 -3.10 7.98
CA VAL A 20 12.57 -3.65 9.30
C VAL A 20 13.34 -2.87 10.36
N ASP A 21 12.61 -2.19 11.24
CA ASP A 21 13.18 -1.37 12.32
C ASP A 21 12.54 -1.72 13.68
N GLY A 22 13.25 -2.47 14.52
CA GLY A 22 12.78 -2.81 15.86
C GLY A 22 11.53 -3.71 15.94
N PHE A 23 11.02 -4.23 14.81
CA PHE A 23 9.80 -5.05 14.76
C PHE A 23 9.94 -6.43 15.46
N GLY A 24 11.16 -6.98 15.47
CA GLY A 24 11.49 -8.29 16.02
C GLY A 24 11.23 -9.45 15.04
N GLU A 25 12.11 -10.46 15.06
CA GLU A 25 12.07 -11.58 14.10
C GLU A 25 10.83 -12.47 14.29
N GLU A 26 10.42 -12.74 15.52
CA GLU A 26 9.24 -13.58 15.82
C GLU A 26 7.95 -12.93 15.30
N ASN A 27 7.75 -11.65 15.59
CA ASN A 27 6.60 -10.90 15.08
C ASN A 27 6.61 -10.87 13.55
N LEU A 28 7.77 -10.63 12.93
CA LEU A 28 7.89 -10.63 11.48
C LEU A 28 7.51 -11.98 10.88
N ALA A 29 7.94 -13.09 11.48
CA ALA A 29 7.60 -14.43 11.01
C ALA A 29 6.08 -14.70 11.10
N GLU A 30 5.44 -14.29 12.20
CA GLU A 30 3.99 -14.44 12.41
C GLU A 30 3.18 -13.58 11.44
N VAL A 31 3.63 -12.35 11.17
CA VAL A 31 3.01 -11.49 10.15
C VAL A 31 3.17 -12.09 8.75
N MET A 32 4.35 -12.61 8.42
CA MET A 32 4.61 -13.26 7.13
C MET A 32 3.78 -14.54 6.94
N ALA A 33 3.49 -15.28 8.01
CA ALA A 33 2.59 -16.43 7.97
C ALA A 33 1.14 -16.02 7.59
N GLN A 34 0.75 -14.77 7.84
CA GLN A 34 -0.56 -14.21 7.54
C GLN A 34 -0.60 -13.38 6.24
N ARG A 35 0.48 -13.39 5.46
CA ARG A 35 0.65 -12.52 4.29
C ARG A 35 -0.52 -12.55 3.31
N ALA A 36 -1.10 -13.72 3.04
CA ALA A 36 -2.23 -13.81 2.12
C ALA A 36 -3.45 -13.02 2.61
N ALA A 37 -3.75 -13.06 3.91
CA ALA A 37 -4.85 -12.30 4.51
C ALA A 37 -4.54 -10.80 4.51
N ILE A 38 -3.29 -10.42 4.78
CA ILE A 38 -2.83 -9.02 4.73
C ILE A 38 -2.98 -8.46 3.31
N LEU A 39 -2.53 -9.19 2.29
CA LEU A 39 -2.65 -8.77 0.89
C LEU A 39 -4.12 -8.64 0.45
N ALA A 40 -5.02 -9.48 0.96
CA ALA A 40 -6.46 -9.32 0.73
C ALA A 40 -7.00 -8.04 1.39
N ALA A 41 -6.53 -7.69 2.59
CA ALA A 41 -6.88 -6.42 3.24
C ALA A 41 -6.31 -5.20 2.46
N VAL A 42 -5.08 -5.28 1.96
CA VAL A 42 -4.49 -4.28 1.07
C VAL A 42 -5.35 -4.09 -0.18
N GLN A 43 -5.77 -5.18 -0.84
CA GLN A 43 -6.64 -5.09 -2.02
C GLN A 43 -7.95 -4.36 -1.72
N GLN A 44 -8.58 -4.66 -0.59
CA GLN A 44 -9.81 -3.97 -0.17
C GLN A 44 -9.58 -2.48 0.10
N ALA A 45 -8.46 -2.13 0.72
CA ALA A 45 -8.10 -0.74 1.00
C ALA A 45 -7.83 0.04 -0.30
N VAL A 46 -7.06 -0.53 -1.22
CA VAL A 46 -6.79 0.02 -2.56
C VAL A 46 -8.10 0.21 -3.33
N GLN A 47 -8.95 -0.81 -3.39
CA GLN A 47 -10.24 -0.71 -4.08
C GLN A 47 -11.12 0.41 -3.49
N ARG A 48 -11.19 0.50 -2.16
CA ARG A 48 -11.97 1.55 -1.48
C ARG A 48 -11.46 2.94 -1.81
N TYR A 49 -10.14 3.14 -1.89
CA TYR A 49 -9.54 4.41 -2.27
C TYR A 49 -9.94 4.79 -3.71
N ILE A 50 -9.75 3.87 -4.66
CA ILE A 50 -10.05 4.11 -6.08
C ILE A 50 -11.54 4.38 -6.32
N ASP A 51 -12.43 3.69 -5.59
CA ASP A 51 -13.88 3.87 -5.72
C ASP A 51 -14.39 5.15 -5.06
N ASN A 52 -13.60 5.80 -4.19
CA ASN A 52 -14.02 7.01 -3.50
C ASN A 52 -13.98 8.23 -4.45
N PRO A 53 -15.14 8.80 -4.82
CA PRO A 53 -15.20 9.95 -5.74
C PRO A 53 -14.65 11.25 -5.14
N GLN A 54 -14.41 11.29 -3.83
CA GLN A 54 -13.75 12.42 -3.17
C GLN A 54 -12.22 12.30 -3.18
N LEU A 55 -11.67 11.10 -3.48
CA LEU A 55 -10.23 10.82 -3.50
C LEU A 55 -9.70 10.46 -4.90
N THR A 56 -10.59 10.10 -5.84
CA THR A 56 -10.23 9.78 -7.23
C THR A 56 -11.21 10.46 -8.19
N ALA A 57 -10.66 11.15 -9.19
CA ALA A 57 -11.44 11.74 -10.28
C ALA A 57 -11.83 10.69 -11.32
N ASP A 58 -12.94 10.89 -12.05
CA ASP A 58 -13.31 9.98 -13.14
C ASP A 58 -12.41 10.20 -14.37
N THR A 59 -12.06 11.46 -14.66
CA THR A 59 -11.28 11.85 -15.84
C THR A 59 -9.98 12.57 -15.48
N ALA A 60 -8.96 12.45 -16.35
CA ALA A 60 -7.65 13.07 -16.17
C ALA A 60 -7.64 14.59 -16.33
N ALA A 61 -8.71 15.16 -16.88
CA ALA A 61 -8.90 16.61 -17.00
C ALA A 61 -9.31 17.27 -15.67
N GLU A 62 -9.77 16.49 -14.69
CA GLU A 62 -10.26 16.99 -13.40
C GLU A 62 -9.12 17.19 -12.41
N TRP A 63 -8.55 16.11 -11.86
CA TRP A 63 -7.46 16.14 -10.88
C TRP A 63 -6.85 14.74 -10.67
N PHE A 64 -5.71 14.67 -9.98
CA PHE A 64 -5.00 13.42 -9.68
C PHE A 64 -5.42 12.81 -8.34
N PRO A 65 -5.59 11.48 -8.23
CA PRO A 65 -5.48 10.49 -9.31
C PRO A 65 -6.75 10.41 -10.16
N ALA A 66 -6.58 10.07 -11.43
CA ALA A 66 -7.65 9.93 -12.40
C ALA A 66 -7.91 8.45 -12.74
N ARG A 67 -9.15 8.04 -12.57
CA ARG A 67 -9.61 6.67 -12.71
C ARG A 67 -9.41 6.13 -14.12
N GLU A 68 -9.68 6.91 -15.15
CA GLU A 68 -9.50 6.48 -16.55
C GLU A 68 -8.07 6.13 -16.93
N ARG A 69 -7.06 6.61 -16.18
CA ARG A 69 -5.66 6.28 -16.44
C ARG A 69 -5.25 4.92 -15.90
N LEU A 70 -5.94 4.42 -14.87
CA LEU A 70 -5.59 3.17 -14.20
C LEU A 70 -5.94 1.94 -15.04
N THR A 71 -5.01 0.99 -15.10
CA THR A 71 -5.18 -0.32 -15.76
C THR A 71 -6.12 -1.25 -15.00
N GLY A 72 -6.31 -1.01 -13.70
CA GLY A 72 -6.92 -1.99 -12.79
C GLY A 72 -5.90 -2.96 -12.18
N GLU A 73 -4.60 -2.79 -12.43
CA GLU A 73 -3.53 -3.63 -11.89
C GLU A 73 -2.67 -2.85 -10.89
N TYR A 74 -2.18 -3.54 -9.87
CA TYR A 74 -1.17 -3.00 -8.95
C TYR A 74 -0.23 -4.09 -8.46
N TYR A 75 0.96 -3.70 -8.00
CA TYR A 75 1.91 -4.61 -7.32
C TYR A 75 2.38 -4.02 -5.99
N ILE A 76 2.97 -4.84 -5.13
CA ILE A 76 3.60 -4.35 -3.88
C ILE A 76 5.05 -3.96 -4.20
N GLY A 77 5.36 -2.67 -4.08
CA GLY A 77 6.71 -2.14 -4.31
C GLY A 77 7.57 -2.07 -3.05
N GLU A 78 6.94 -1.91 -1.89
CA GLU A 78 7.63 -1.75 -0.61
C GLU A 78 6.83 -2.41 0.52
N GLU A 79 7.56 -2.94 1.50
CA GLU A 79 7.06 -3.33 2.80
C GLU A 79 7.90 -2.71 3.91
N SER A 80 7.24 -2.10 4.88
CA SER A 80 7.90 -1.49 6.02
C SER A 80 7.35 -2.09 7.31
N TYR A 81 8.23 -2.43 8.25
CA TYR A 81 7.89 -3.01 9.55
C TYR A 81 8.63 -2.26 10.64
N TRP A 82 7.94 -1.65 11.60
CA TRP A 82 8.57 -0.85 12.63
C TRP A 82 7.90 -0.96 14.00
N GLN A 83 8.64 -0.64 15.05
CA GLN A 83 8.11 -0.52 16.40
C GLN A 83 8.13 0.93 16.87
N ILE A 84 6.98 1.45 17.27
CA ILE A 84 6.86 2.77 17.90
C ILE A 84 6.91 2.59 19.42
N GLN A 85 7.95 3.11 20.06
CA GLN A 85 8.11 3.07 21.52
C GLN A 85 7.54 4.31 22.22
N ASP A 86 7.56 5.47 21.56
CA ASP A 86 7.01 6.74 22.07
C ASP A 86 6.30 7.49 20.94
N THR A 87 5.08 7.96 21.21
CA THR A 87 4.23 8.68 20.25
C THR A 87 4.63 10.15 20.09
N LYS A 88 5.63 10.66 20.82
CA LYS A 88 6.05 12.07 20.77
C LYS A 88 6.68 12.52 19.45
N PHE A 89 7.24 11.59 18.68
CA PHE A 89 7.95 11.91 17.43
C PHE A 89 7.30 11.36 16.17
N HIS A 90 6.33 10.45 16.30
CA HIS A 90 5.55 9.95 15.17
C HIS A 90 4.32 10.85 14.96
N ARG A 91 3.80 10.90 13.72
CA ARG A 91 2.58 11.66 13.38
C ARG A 91 1.55 11.42 14.48
N GLN A 92 0.95 12.50 14.99
CA GLN A 92 0.20 12.59 16.27
C GLN A 92 -0.98 11.61 16.45
N SER A 93 -1.20 10.70 15.51
CA SER A 93 -2.29 9.72 15.44
C SER A 93 -1.85 8.26 15.49
N CYS A 94 -0.55 7.93 15.49
CA CYS A 94 -0.09 6.53 15.51
C CYS A 94 0.24 6.07 16.95
N PRO A 95 -0.47 5.08 17.52
CA PRO A 95 -0.23 4.61 18.87
C PRO A 95 1.13 3.92 19.00
N ALA A 96 1.63 3.77 20.22
CA ALA A 96 2.81 2.93 20.46
C ALA A 96 2.46 1.45 20.19
N GLY A 97 3.37 0.70 19.57
CA GLY A 97 3.11 -0.66 19.15
C GLY A 97 4.00 -1.15 18.03
N HIS A 98 3.67 -2.31 17.49
CA HIS A 98 4.27 -2.86 16.28
C HIS A 98 3.39 -2.49 15.09
N HIS A 99 3.97 -1.90 14.06
CA HIS A 99 3.24 -1.43 12.89
C HIS A 99 3.93 -1.91 11.63
N PHE A 100 3.17 -2.05 10.57
CA PHE A 100 3.72 -2.35 9.26
C PHE A 100 2.87 -1.73 8.16
N SER A 101 3.47 -1.53 6.99
CA SER A 101 2.78 -1.03 5.82
C SER A 101 3.20 -1.74 4.54
N TYR A 102 2.31 -1.66 3.56
CA TYR A 102 2.51 -2.19 2.21
C TYR A 102 2.24 -1.05 1.22
N MET A 103 3.23 -0.72 0.38
CA MET A 103 3.09 0.26 -0.69
C MET A 103 2.58 -0.44 -1.96
N ALA A 104 1.30 -0.23 -2.27
CA ALA A 104 0.70 -0.65 -3.53
C ALA A 104 1.00 0.38 -4.63
N ARG A 105 1.68 -0.07 -5.69
CA ARG A 105 2.00 0.70 -6.89
C ARG A 105 0.95 0.40 -7.96
N CYS A 106 -0.01 1.29 -8.13
CA CYS A 106 -1.09 1.15 -9.11
C CYS A 106 -0.61 1.60 -10.49
N LEU A 107 -0.93 0.81 -11.51
CA LEU A 107 -0.39 0.99 -12.85
C LEU A 107 -1.33 1.80 -13.75
N GLU A 108 -0.75 2.64 -14.61
CA GLU A 108 -1.46 3.30 -15.70
C GLU A 108 -1.27 2.66 -17.08
N TYR A 109 -2.20 2.95 -17.98
CA TYR A 109 -2.04 2.60 -19.39
C TYR A 109 -0.84 3.34 -20.00
N VAL A 110 -0.17 2.68 -20.94
CA VAL A 110 0.86 3.34 -21.75
C VAL A 110 0.19 4.39 -22.63
N TRP A 111 0.67 5.62 -22.54
CA TRP A 111 0.05 6.80 -23.15
C TRP A 111 1.06 7.68 -23.90
N HIS A 112 2.35 7.29 -23.90
CA HIS A 112 3.39 7.85 -24.75
C HIS A 112 4.37 6.78 -25.23
N GLU A 113 4.81 6.88 -26.49
CA GLU A 113 5.94 6.11 -27.00
C GLU A 113 7.18 6.47 -26.18
N ASN A 114 7.87 5.47 -25.62
CA ASN A 114 9.02 5.56 -24.70
C ASN A 114 8.73 5.62 -23.19
N GLN A 115 7.51 5.34 -22.74
CA GLN A 115 7.26 5.13 -21.32
C GLN A 115 8.03 3.90 -20.79
N THR A 116 8.92 4.11 -19.81
CA THR A 116 9.80 3.07 -19.27
C THR A 116 9.27 2.41 -17.98
N GLY A 117 8.18 2.94 -17.42
CA GLY A 117 7.49 2.39 -16.24
C GLY A 117 6.06 2.90 -16.18
N GLN A 118 5.17 2.14 -15.56
CA GLN A 118 3.74 2.42 -15.50
C GLN A 118 3.24 2.76 -14.09
N ASP A 119 4.14 2.93 -13.12
CA ASP A 119 3.77 3.39 -11.78
C ASP A 119 3.09 4.76 -11.87
N TYR A 120 1.85 4.84 -11.40
CA TYR A 120 1.04 6.05 -11.49
C TYR A 120 0.64 6.58 -10.11
N LEU A 121 0.12 5.68 -9.27
CA LEU A 121 -0.40 6.02 -7.94
C LEU A 121 0.18 5.07 -6.90
N GLY A 122 0.80 5.64 -5.87
CA GLY A 122 1.31 4.92 -4.70
C GLY A 122 0.31 5.02 -3.57
N LEU A 123 -0.06 3.87 -3.02
CA LEU A 123 -1.00 3.74 -1.92
C LEU A 123 -0.34 2.96 -0.79
N GLU A 124 0.03 3.65 0.28
CA GLU A 124 0.60 3.04 1.47
C GLU A 124 -0.51 2.64 2.44
N VAL A 125 -0.61 1.33 2.68
CA VAL A 125 -1.65 0.75 3.54
C VAL A 125 -1.03 0.37 4.88
N HIS A 126 -1.49 0.99 5.97
CA HIS A 126 -0.92 0.84 7.30
C HIS A 126 -1.69 -0.16 8.17
N PHE A 127 -0.95 -0.89 9.01
CA PHE A 127 -1.49 -1.89 9.90
C PHE A 127 -0.83 -1.82 11.28
N ALA A 128 -1.63 -2.05 12.32
CA ALA A 128 -1.17 -2.34 13.66
C ALA A 128 -1.10 -3.86 13.86
N TRP A 129 -0.04 -4.32 14.50
CA TRP A 129 0.16 -5.72 14.91
C TRP A 129 0.01 -5.85 16.42
N ASP A 130 -0.86 -6.77 16.85
CA ASP A 130 -0.95 -7.19 18.24
C ASP A 130 -0.16 -8.50 18.44
N PRO A 131 1.01 -8.46 19.11
CA PRO A 131 1.83 -9.64 19.34
C PRO A 131 1.20 -10.65 20.30
N LEU A 132 0.26 -10.25 21.16
CA LEU A 132 -0.36 -11.15 22.14
C LEU A 132 -1.42 -12.03 21.49
N SER A 133 -2.30 -11.43 20.69
CA SER A 133 -3.34 -12.16 19.96
C SER A 133 -2.87 -12.71 18.62
N LYS A 134 -1.69 -12.28 18.14
CA LYS A 134 -1.15 -12.59 16.81
C LYS A 134 -2.11 -12.16 15.70
N THR A 135 -2.72 -10.99 15.85
CA THR A 135 -3.65 -10.43 14.87
C THR A 135 -3.18 -9.08 14.37
N PHE A 136 -3.67 -8.68 13.20
CA PHE A 136 -3.43 -7.36 12.62
C PHE A 136 -4.74 -6.60 12.41
N LEU A 137 -4.65 -5.28 12.44
CA LEU A 137 -5.75 -4.36 12.17
C LEU A 137 -5.31 -3.31 11.17
N HIS A 138 -6.15 -3.00 10.19
CA HIS A 138 -5.92 -1.92 9.24
C HIS A 138 -6.15 -0.55 9.93
N GLU A 139 -5.15 0.34 9.87
CA GLU A 139 -5.12 1.62 10.61
C GLU A 139 -5.84 2.79 9.92
N GLY A 140 -7.05 2.56 9.40
CA GLY A 140 -7.88 3.63 8.85
C GLY A 140 -7.66 3.88 7.36
N ASP A 141 -7.30 5.11 6.97
CA ASP A 141 -7.16 5.52 5.57
C ASP A 141 -5.79 5.15 4.98
N VAL A 142 -5.66 5.29 3.67
CA VAL A 142 -4.46 4.97 2.89
C VAL A 142 -3.72 6.26 2.56
N ASP A 143 -2.41 6.27 2.78
CA ASP A 143 -1.56 7.41 2.40
C ASP A 143 -1.27 7.35 0.90
N SER A 144 -1.73 8.37 0.16
CA SER A 144 -1.58 8.42 -1.30
C SER A 144 -0.45 9.33 -1.75
N SER A 145 0.31 8.88 -2.74
CA SER A 145 1.37 9.66 -3.39
C SER A 145 1.31 9.50 -4.91
N SER A 146 1.64 10.59 -5.62
CA SER A 146 2.08 10.47 -7.01
C SER A 146 3.49 9.90 -7.00
N ILE A 147 3.78 9.01 -7.96
CA ILE A 147 5.07 8.34 -8.11
C ILE A 147 5.79 8.88 -9.34
#